data_AF-A0A957NRK3-F1
#
_entry.id   AF-A0A957NRK3-F1
#
_cell.length_a   1.000
_cell.length_b   1.000
_cell.length_c   1.000
_cell.angle_alpha   90.00
_cell.angle_beta   90.00
_cell.angle_gamma   90.00
#
_symmetry.space_group_name_H-M   'P 1'
#
loop_
_entity.id
_entity.type
_entity.pdbx_description
1 polymer ?
#
loop_
_entity_poly.entity_id
_entity_poly.type
_entity_poly.pdbx_seq_one_letter_code
_entity_poly.pdbx_strand_id
1 'polypeptide(L)'
;MGRIGSIFQANEITEELWEELEETLILGDVGMAVTSDLVEKTRRRVENEGIKSTADAYLVLKQEMVKLLQTDEPLHIEEKRLLTVVLVVGVNGSGKT
;
A
#
# COMPACT_ATOMS: atom_id res chain seq x y z
N MET A 1 14.63 5.88 -8.09
CA MET A 1 13.86 4.67 -7.68
C MET A 1 13.67 4.73 -6.17
N GLY A 2 12.50 4.37 -5.67
CA GLY A 2 12.22 4.37 -4.22
C GLY A 2 12.74 3.11 -3.53
N ARG A 3 12.88 3.14 -2.19
CA ARG A 3 13.47 2.08 -1.35
C ARG A 3 12.88 0.69 -1.62
N ILE A 4 11.55 0.57 -1.72
CA ILE A 4 10.86 -0.69 -2.02
C ILE A 4 11.32 -1.29 -3.36
N GLY A 5 11.48 -0.46 -4.41
CA GLY A 5 11.92 -0.96 -5.72
C GLY A 5 13.33 -1.55 -5.68
N SER A 6 14.19 -1.04 -4.79
CA SER A 6 15.55 -1.56 -4.58
C SER A 6 15.55 -2.94 -3.91
N ILE A 7 14.68 -3.16 -2.91
CA ILE A 7 14.56 -4.44 -2.18
C ILE A 7 14.29 -5.59 -3.15
N PHE A 8 13.31 -5.42 -4.05
CA PHE A 8 12.92 -6.45 -5.03
C PHE A 8 13.93 -6.66 -6.17
N GLN A 9 14.93 -5.77 -6.33
CA GLN A 9 16.02 -5.95 -7.29
C GLN A 9 17.26 -6.60 -6.66
N ALA A 10 17.52 -6.29 -5.40
CA ALA A 10 18.72 -6.75 -4.70
C ALA A 10 18.56 -8.17 -4.13
N ASN A 11 17.33 -8.58 -3.82
CA ASN A 11 17.04 -9.82 -3.10
C ASN A 11 16.35 -10.86 -3.98
N GLU A 12 16.48 -12.12 -3.60
CA GLU A 12 15.61 -13.21 -4.06
C GLU A 12 14.32 -13.24 -3.22
N ILE A 13 13.32 -14.04 -3.64
CA ILE A 13 12.10 -14.24 -2.84
C ILE A 13 12.43 -15.14 -1.64
N THR A 14 12.95 -14.54 -0.58
CA THR A 14 13.39 -15.17 0.67
C THR A 14 12.69 -14.51 1.88
N GLU A 15 12.91 -15.05 3.08
CA GLU A 15 12.43 -14.43 4.33
C GLU A 15 12.95 -12.99 4.48
N GLU A 16 14.24 -12.78 4.20
CA GLU A 16 14.91 -11.49 4.32
C GLU A 16 14.24 -10.40 3.47
N LEU A 17 13.78 -10.73 2.25
CA LEU A 17 13.03 -9.79 1.42
C LEU A 17 11.74 -9.32 2.10
N TRP A 18 11.03 -10.22 2.77
CA TRP A 18 9.76 -9.90 3.43
C TRP A 18 9.99 -9.08 4.70
N GLU A 19 11.02 -9.42 5.49
CA GLU A 19 11.43 -8.67 6.68
C GLU A 19 11.84 -7.23 6.32
N GLU A 20 12.68 -7.05 5.29
CA GLU A 20 13.14 -5.72 4.86
C GLU A 20 11.97 -4.87 4.31
N LEU A 21 11.02 -5.51 3.63
CA LEU A 21 9.81 -4.85 3.15
C LEU A 21 8.94 -4.37 4.33
N GLU A 22 8.70 -5.22 5.32
CA GLU A 22 7.93 -4.87 6.52
C GLU A 22 8.58 -3.70 7.27
N GLU A 23 9.89 -3.76 7.52
CA GLU A 23 10.63 -2.67 8.16
C GLU A 23 10.48 -1.36 7.37
N THR A 24 10.64 -1.43 6.05
CA THR A 24 10.54 -0.26 5.16
C THR A 24 9.16 0.38 5.19
N LEU A 25 8.09 -0.40 5.26
CA LEU A 25 6.72 0.11 5.32
C LEU A 25 6.39 0.71 6.69
N ILE A 26 6.89 0.12 7.78
CA ILE A 26 6.74 0.66 9.13
C ILE A 26 7.46 2.01 9.26
N LEU A 27 8.70 2.10 8.77
CA LEU A 27 9.46 3.37 8.71
C LEU A 27 8.80 4.40 7.78
N GLY A 28 7.95 3.96 6.86
CA GLY A 28 7.16 4.80 5.95
C GLY A 28 5.79 5.21 6.49
N ASP A 29 5.55 5.07 7.80
CA ASP A 29 4.29 5.45 8.47
C ASP A 29 3.03 4.70 8.00
N VAL A 30 3.17 3.51 7.40
CA VAL A 30 2.01 2.66 7.03
C VAL A 30 1.32 2.09 8.27
N GLY A 31 2.07 1.94 9.36
CA GLY A 31 1.61 1.37 10.62
C GLY A 31 1.75 -0.16 10.67
N MET A 32 1.98 -0.69 11.86
CA MET A 32 2.33 -2.09 12.09
C MET A 32 1.26 -3.07 11.59
N ALA A 33 0.01 -2.91 12.04
CA ALA A 33 -1.07 -3.85 11.71
C ALA A 33 -1.35 -3.94 10.19
N VAL A 34 -1.36 -2.79 9.51
CA VAL A 34 -1.59 -2.71 8.06
C VAL A 34 -0.42 -3.33 7.30
N THR A 35 0.81 -3.06 7.76
CA THR A 35 2.01 -3.60 7.14
C THR A 35 2.05 -5.13 7.22
N SER A 36 1.89 -5.70 8.42
CA SER A 36 1.97 -7.14 8.60
C SER A 36 0.89 -7.88 7.79
N ASP A 37 -0.34 -7.34 7.73
CA ASP A 37 -1.42 -7.89 6.90
C ASP A 37 -1.10 -7.82 5.39
N LEU A 38 -0.56 -6.69 4.92
CA LEU A 38 -0.19 -6.51 3.52
C LEU A 38 0.95 -7.46 3.09
N VAL A 39 2.00 -7.57 3.91
CA VAL A 39 3.16 -8.44 3.63
C VAL A 39 2.72 -9.90 3.61
N GLU A 40 1.94 -10.33 4.60
CA GLU A 40 1.46 -11.72 4.67
C GLU A 40 0.55 -12.09 3.48
N LYS A 41 -0.38 -11.21 3.11
CA LYS A 41 -1.24 -11.42 1.92
C LYS A 41 -0.43 -11.50 0.64
N THR A 42 0.55 -10.62 0.48
CA THR A 42 1.45 -10.59 -0.68
C THR A 42 2.25 -11.87 -0.76
N ARG A 43 2.89 -12.27 0.35
CA ARG A 43 3.70 -13.48 0.47
C ARG A 43 2.90 -14.74 0.16
N ARG A 44 1.75 -14.92 0.81
CA ARG A 44 0.87 -16.08 0.56
C ARG A 44 0.45 -16.17 -0.90
N ARG A 45 0.14 -15.02 -1.53
CA ARG A 45 -0.28 -15.00 -2.92
C ARG A 45 0.88 -15.35 -3.87
N VAL A 46 2.08 -14.84 -3.60
CA VAL A 46 3.31 -15.22 -4.34
C VAL A 46 3.58 -16.72 -4.23
N GLU A 47 3.44 -17.29 -3.03
CA GLU A 47 3.61 -18.73 -2.79
C GLU A 47 2.53 -19.56 -3.51
N ASN A 48 1.25 -19.19 -3.36
CA ASN A 48 0.11 -19.91 -3.97
C ASN A 48 0.11 -19.87 -5.50
N GLU A 49 0.52 -18.74 -6.09
CA GLU A 49 0.63 -18.58 -7.55
C GLU A 49 1.96 -19.15 -8.09
N GLY A 50 2.86 -19.63 -7.23
CA GLY A 50 4.14 -20.21 -7.62
C GLY A 50 5.11 -19.20 -8.25
N ILE A 51 4.97 -17.92 -7.92
CA ILE A 51 5.76 -16.83 -8.51
C ILE A 51 7.23 -16.97 -8.11
N LYS A 52 8.13 -16.94 -9.09
CA LYS A 52 9.58 -17.03 -8.91
C LYS A 52 10.34 -15.76 -9.26
N SER A 53 9.70 -14.88 -10.03
CA SER A 53 10.27 -13.60 -10.44
C SER A 53 10.01 -12.54 -9.37
N THR A 54 11.06 -11.88 -8.91
CA THR A 54 10.94 -10.77 -7.95
C THR A 54 10.20 -9.58 -8.55
N ALA A 55 10.30 -9.37 -9.86
CA ALA A 55 9.52 -8.37 -10.57
C ALA A 55 8.01 -8.68 -10.55
N ASP A 56 7.64 -9.95 -10.66
CA ASP A 56 6.24 -10.37 -10.56
C ASP A 56 5.75 -10.31 -9.11
N ALA A 57 6.59 -10.67 -8.14
CA ALA A 57 6.27 -10.49 -6.72
C ALA A 57 6.04 -9.00 -6.36
N TYR A 58 6.84 -8.10 -6.93
CA TYR A 58 6.63 -6.66 -6.80
C TYR A 58 5.30 -6.19 -7.42
N LEU A 59 4.88 -6.81 -8.54
CA LEU A 59 3.57 -6.55 -9.13
C LEU A 59 2.44 -7.04 -8.21
N VAL A 60 2.60 -8.19 -7.55
CA VAL A 60 1.63 -8.69 -6.56
C VAL A 60 1.51 -7.72 -5.39
N LEU A 61 2.63 -7.23 -4.83
CA LEU A 61 2.60 -6.21 -3.77
C LEU A 61 1.77 -4.99 -4.17
N LYS A 62 2.00 -4.46 -5.38
CA LYS A 62 1.21 -3.33 -5.90
C LYS A 62 -0.28 -3.66 -5.97
N GLN A 63 -0.64 -4.86 -6.41
CA GLN A 63 -2.04 -5.26 -6.48
C GLN A 63 -2.68 -5.36 -5.09
N GLU A 64 -1.98 -5.93 -4.10
CA GLU A 64 -2.48 -5.99 -2.73
C GLU A 64 -2.60 -4.59 -2.09
N MET A 65 -1.67 -3.68 -2.37
CA MET A 65 -1.79 -2.27 -1.97
C MET A 65 -3.00 -1.58 -2.60
N VAL A 66 -3.25 -1.81 -3.88
CA VAL A 66 -4.44 -1.24 -4.56
C VAL A 66 -5.71 -1.80 -3.94
N LYS A 67 -5.80 -3.10 -3.68
CA LYS A 67 -6.95 -3.72 -3.01
C LYS A 67 -7.19 -3.13 -1.62
N LEU A 68 -6.13 -2.89 -0.86
CA LEU A 68 -6.23 -2.27 0.47
C LEU A 68 -6.83 -0.85 0.40
N LEU A 69 -6.56 -0.11 -0.69
CA LEU A 69 -7.04 1.26 -0.90
C LEU A 69 -8.38 1.34 -1.64
N GLN A 70 -8.93 0.22 -2.10
CA GLN A 70 -10.23 0.20 -2.77
C GLN A 70 -11.34 0.52 -1.76
N THR A 71 -12.25 1.41 -2.15
CA THR A 71 -13.46 1.75 -1.40
C THR A 71 -14.68 1.48 -2.29
N ASP A 72 -15.71 0.86 -1.71
CA ASP A 72 -16.99 0.63 -2.38
C ASP A 72 -17.80 1.93 -2.54
N GLU A 73 -17.46 2.97 -1.77
CA GLU A 73 -18.12 4.27 -1.78
C GLU A 73 -17.10 5.38 -2.10
N PRO A 74 -16.78 5.59 -3.40
CA PRO A 74 -15.89 6.67 -3.79
C PRO A 74 -16.59 8.03 -3.67
N LEU A 75 -15.81 9.07 -3.46
CA LEU A 75 -16.32 10.42 -3.30
C LEU A 75 -16.76 11.01 -4.66
N HIS A 76 -18.07 11.13 -4.86
CA HIS A 76 -18.65 11.71 -6.09
C HIS A 76 -18.91 13.22 -5.93
N ILE A 77 -17.91 14.04 -6.30
CA ILE A 77 -18.03 15.52 -6.25
C ILE A 77 -18.51 16.09 -7.60
N GLU A 78 -18.33 15.35 -8.70
CA GLU A 78 -18.56 15.85 -10.07
C GLU A 78 -20.02 15.79 -10.54
N GLU A 79 -20.91 15.20 -9.75
CA GLU A 79 -22.33 15.11 -10.11
C GLU A 79 -22.95 16.50 -10.24
N LYS A 80 -23.85 16.65 -11.23
CA LYS A 80 -24.58 17.91 -11.43
C LYS A 80 -25.42 18.24 -10.20
N ARG A 81 -24.95 19.21 -9.44
CA ARG A 81 -25.58 19.76 -8.24
C ARG A 81 -25.55 21.29 -8.35
N LEU A 82 -26.56 21.97 -7.82
CA LEU A 82 -26.58 23.45 -7.82
C LEU A 82 -25.45 24.03 -6.94
N LEU A 83 -25.08 23.33 -5.87
CA LEU A 83 -24.00 23.68 -4.95
C LEU A 83 -23.48 22.42 -4.26
N THR A 84 -22.16 22.30 -4.10
CA THR A 84 -21.53 21.29 -3.22
C THR A 84 -20.89 22.01 -2.03
N VAL A 85 -21.28 21.63 -0.82
CA VAL A 85 -20.74 22.19 0.42
C VAL A 85 -19.77 21.19 1.04
N VAL A 86 -18.51 21.59 1.22
CA VAL A 86 -17.47 20.80 1.90
C VAL A 86 -17.09 21.50 3.19
N LEU A 87 -17.30 20.83 4.33
CA LEU A 87 -16.89 21.31 5.65
C LEU A 87 -15.57 20.66 6.04
N VAL A 88 -14.49 21.45 6.11
CA VAL A 88 -13.17 20.97 6.51
C VAL A 88 -13.02 21.09 8.03
N VAL A 89 -12.81 19.97 8.72
CA VAL A 89 -12.63 19.89 10.18
C VAL A 89 -11.28 19.27 10.55
N GLY A 90 -10.72 19.62 11.70
CA GLY A 90 -9.44 19.07 12.18
C GLY A 90 -8.77 19.92 13.25
N VAL A 91 -7.70 19.41 13.86
CA VAL A 91 -6.97 20.06 14.96
C VAL A 91 -6.09 21.24 14.50
N ASN A 92 -5.72 22.16 15.39
CA ASN A 92 -4.85 23.30 15.06
C ASN A 92 -3.53 22.83 14.41
N GLY A 93 -3.09 23.52 13.36
CA GLY A 93 -1.87 23.18 12.61
C GLY A 93 -2.04 22.18 11.46
N SER A 94 -3.21 21.57 11.26
CA SER A 94 -3.45 20.58 10.18
C SER A 94 -3.68 21.17 8.77
N GLY A 95 -3.41 22.46 8.55
CA GLY A 95 -3.55 23.09 7.22
C GLY A 95 -4.99 23.26 6.71
N LYS A 96 -5.95 23.64 7.57
CA LYS A 96 -7.37 23.82 7.18
C LYS A 96 -7.69 25.16 6.51
N THR A 97 -6.77 26.12 6.59
CA THR A 97 -6.85 27.46 5.98
C THR A 97 -5.81 27.54 4.88
#